data_AF-A0A914N3K2-F1
#
_entry.id   AF-A0A914N3K2-F1
#
_cell.length_a   1.000
_cell.length_b   1.000
_cell.length_c   1.000
_cell.angle_alpha   90.00
_cell.angle_beta   90.00
_cell.angle_gamma   90.00
#
_symmetry.space_group_name_H-M   'P 1'
#
loop_
_entity.id
_entity.type
_entity.pdbx_description
1 polymer ?
#
loop_
_entity_poly.entity_id
_entity_poly.type
_entity_poly.pdbx_seq_one_letter_code
_entity_poly.pdbx_strand_id
1 'polypeptide(L)'
;MLLQLIIKFKQQFTNKTSIFSNLFLLLLLHSTIQIPIPNGQVGRAEVECGQEEIEVVFLTEDLFQGRVFVVGHSNETGCSSRDIGKKSTSIIVKKDNCGVVTIRSQNPPGLFVNVKIMISFHEEFITKIDRGYEISCFYMEAAKTVTFPISVEPNTLQPFTEFAEMPRCRYEVVDPTTQEPVSVVSVGNKLLHKW
;
A
#
# COMPACT_ATOMS: atom_id res chain seq x y z
N MET A 1 -43.57 22.02 4.54
CA MET A 1 -43.13 21.24 5.72
C MET A 1 -41.66 21.63 5.97
N LEU A 2 -41.33 22.89 6.31
CA LEU A 2 -41.55 23.58 7.61
C LEU A 2 -40.92 22.71 8.71
N LEU A 3 -39.76 23.02 9.31
CA LEU A 3 -39.32 24.22 10.04
C LEU A 3 -37.76 24.22 10.06
N GLN A 4 -37.03 25.27 9.66
CA GLN A 4 -36.68 26.45 10.50
C GLN A 4 -36.15 26.00 11.89
N LEU A 5 -34.89 26.20 12.24
CA LEU A 5 -34.46 27.45 12.88
C LEU A 5 -32.93 27.59 12.76
N ILE A 6 -32.49 28.25 11.69
CA ILE A 6 -31.30 29.11 11.76
C ILE A 6 -31.84 30.43 12.31
N ILE A 7 -31.87 30.61 13.62
CA ILE A 7 -32.08 31.94 14.21
C ILE A 7 -30.74 32.46 14.70
N LYS A 8 -30.13 33.28 13.83
CA LYS A 8 -29.29 34.41 14.26
C LYS A 8 -30.14 35.25 15.22
N PHE A 9 -29.94 35.11 16.52
CA PHE A 9 -30.50 36.07 17.47
C PHE A 9 -29.62 37.32 17.45
N LYS A 10 -30.08 38.31 16.68
CA LYS A 10 -29.62 39.69 16.73
C LYS A 10 -29.88 40.21 18.15
N GLN A 11 -28.82 40.58 18.85
CA GLN A 11 -28.85 41.24 20.16
C GLN A 11 -29.71 42.50 20.08
N GLN A 12 -30.76 42.58 20.91
CA GLN A 12 -31.42 43.84 21.23
C GLN A 12 -31.35 44.01 22.75
N PHE A 13 -30.48 44.93 23.18
CA PHE A 13 -30.35 45.40 24.55
C PHE A 13 -31.67 46.04 25.00
N THR A 14 -32.30 45.50 26.04
CA THR A 14 -33.09 46.29 26.99
C THR A 14 -32.90 45.77 28.40
N ASN A 15 -32.89 46.74 29.31
CA ASN A 15 -32.31 46.75 30.63
C ASN A 15 -33.27 46.16 31.67
N LYS A 16 -32.89 45.10 32.39
CA LYS A 16 -33.41 44.86 33.75
C LYS A 16 -32.47 43.98 34.58
N THR A 17 -32.18 44.52 35.75
CA THR A 17 -31.14 44.21 36.72
C THR A 17 -31.38 42.95 37.54
N SER A 18 -30.25 42.27 37.84
CA SER A 18 -29.97 41.42 39.00
C SER A 18 -30.70 40.07 39.07
N ILE A 19 -29.93 38.98 39.26
CA ILE A 19 -30.30 37.58 39.61
C ILE A 19 -29.95 36.50 38.54
N PHE A 20 -29.81 36.83 37.26
CA PHE A 20 -29.47 35.82 36.21
C PHE A 20 -27.97 35.42 36.11
N SER A 21 -27.10 35.99 36.93
CA SER A 21 -25.64 35.85 36.82
C SER A 21 -25.09 34.45 37.16
N ASN A 22 -25.77 33.67 37.99
CA ASN A 22 -25.23 32.38 38.48
C ASN A 22 -25.73 31.15 37.72
N LEU A 23 -26.84 31.25 36.97
CA LEU A 23 -27.38 30.11 36.21
C LEU A 23 -26.73 29.99 34.82
N PHE A 24 -26.32 31.13 34.23
CA PHE A 24 -25.62 31.16 32.95
C PHE A 24 -24.19 30.61 33.05
N LEU A 25 -23.56 30.68 34.24
CA LEU A 25 -22.22 30.16 34.48
C LEU A 25 -22.17 28.62 34.58
N LEU A 26 -23.27 27.97 34.99
CA LEU A 26 -23.38 26.50 35.07
C LEU A 26 -23.63 25.84 33.70
N LEU A 27 -24.23 26.56 32.75
CA LEU A 27 -24.49 26.06 31.39
C LEU A 27 -23.26 26.09 30.47
N LEU A 28 -22.20 26.82 30.84
CA LEU A 28 -20.94 26.89 30.08
C LEU A 28 -19.97 25.72 30.37
N LEU A 29 -20.30 24.82 31.30
CA LEU A 29 -19.39 23.75 31.74
C LEU A 29 -19.58 22.39 31.05
N HIS A 30 -20.57 22.19 30.18
CA HIS A 30 -20.76 20.89 29.51
C HIS A 30 -21.09 21.03 28.04
N SER A 31 -20.06 21.17 27.21
CA SER A 31 -19.99 20.56 25.87
C SER A 31 -18.63 20.86 25.22
N THR A 32 -17.56 20.33 25.81
CA THR A 32 -16.36 20.05 25.01
C THR A 32 -16.72 18.89 24.09
N ILE A 33 -17.18 19.19 22.88
CA ILE A 33 -17.27 18.20 21.80
C ILE A 33 -15.82 17.81 21.50
N GLN A 34 -15.38 16.66 22.04
CA GLN A 34 -14.13 16.06 21.58
C GLN A 34 -14.28 15.79 20.09
N ILE A 35 -13.47 16.47 19.27
CA ILE A 35 -13.29 16.08 17.88
C ILE A 35 -12.64 14.69 17.95
N PRO A 36 -13.30 13.63 17.45
CA PRO A 36 -12.70 12.31 17.45
C PRO A 36 -11.39 12.39 16.66
N ILE A 37 -10.31 11.86 17.26
CA ILE A 37 -9.00 11.80 16.60
C ILE A 37 -9.19 10.93 15.35
N PRO A 38 -8.84 11.43 14.15
CA PRO A 38 -8.95 10.63 12.94
C PRO A 38 -8.00 9.44 13.06
N ASN A 39 -8.55 8.22 12.98
CA ASN A 39 -7.76 6.98 12.94
C ASN A 39 -6.81 7.01 11.73
N GLY A 40 -5.73 6.23 11.77
CA GLY A 40 -4.70 6.23 10.75
C GLY A 40 -4.11 4.85 10.51
N GLN A 41 -3.48 4.68 9.35
CA GLN A 41 -2.74 3.46 9.05
C GLN A 41 -1.32 3.53 9.64
N VAL A 42 -0.94 2.48 10.35
CA VAL A 42 0.40 2.28 10.91
C VAL A 42 1.30 1.65 9.83
N GLY A 43 2.41 2.31 9.52
CA GLY A 43 3.44 1.76 8.63
C GLY A 43 2.97 1.56 7.19
N ARG A 44 3.60 0.59 6.51
CA ARG A 44 3.28 0.17 5.13
C ARG A 44 2.30 -0.99 5.15
N ALA A 45 1.59 -1.20 4.05
CA ALA A 45 0.79 -2.40 3.86
C ALA A 45 1.69 -3.63 3.71
N GLU A 46 1.27 -4.74 4.30
CA GLU A 46 1.88 -6.06 4.10
C GLU A 46 1.22 -6.70 2.88
N VAL A 47 2.01 -7.19 1.93
CA VAL A 47 1.53 -7.72 0.65
C VAL A 47 2.04 -9.13 0.47
N GLU A 48 1.12 -10.06 0.23
CA GLU A 48 1.41 -11.44 -0.12
C GLU A 48 0.93 -11.75 -1.55
N CYS A 49 1.88 -12.06 -2.42
CA CYS A 49 1.64 -12.38 -3.83
C CYS A 49 1.49 -13.89 -4.01
N GLY A 50 0.27 -14.41 -3.87
CA GLY A 50 -0.07 -15.83 -4.05
C GLY A 50 -0.06 -16.27 -5.52
N GLN A 51 -0.45 -17.53 -5.80
CA GLN A 51 -0.52 -18.04 -7.19
C GLN A 51 -1.77 -17.55 -7.95
N GLU A 52 -2.91 -17.44 -7.29
CA GLU A 52 -4.19 -17.02 -7.91
C GLU A 52 -4.71 -15.67 -7.39
N GLU A 53 -4.23 -15.25 -6.23
CA GLU A 53 -4.72 -14.06 -5.53
C GLU A 53 -3.58 -13.25 -4.89
N ILE A 54 -3.87 -11.98 -4.62
CA ILE A 54 -3.00 -11.03 -3.93
C ILE A 54 -3.71 -10.66 -2.63
N GLU A 55 -3.08 -10.99 -1.50
CA GLU A 55 -3.58 -10.60 -0.19
C GLU A 55 -2.83 -9.35 0.29
N VAL A 56 -3.59 -8.38 0.79
CA VAL A 56 -3.03 -7.14 1.33
C VAL A 56 -3.60 -6.89 2.71
N VAL A 57 -2.72 -6.73 3.69
CA VAL A 57 -3.06 -6.51 5.09
C VAL A 57 -2.62 -5.10 5.51
N PHE A 58 -3.52 -4.40 6.18
CA PHE A 58 -3.31 -3.06 6.70
C PHE A 58 -3.45 -3.08 8.22
N LEU A 59 -2.48 -2.47 8.91
CA LEU A 59 -2.53 -2.22 10.35
C LEU A 59 -3.00 -0.79 10.61
N THR A 60 -3.89 -0.62 11.58
CA THR A 60 -4.46 0.69 11.95
C THR A 60 -4.16 1.03 13.41
N GLU A 61 -4.07 2.33 13.71
CA GLU A 61 -3.77 2.81 15.07
C GLU A 61 -4.87 2.41 16.05
N ASP A 62 -6.13 2.57 15.61
CA ASP A 62 -7.33 2.18 16.34
C ASP A 62 -8.26 1.28 15.52
N LEU A 63 -9.40 0.91 16.11
CA LEU A 63 -10.40 0.06 15.46
C LEU A 63 -10.80 0.62 14.10
N PHE A 64 -10.59 -0.18 13.06
CA PHE A 64 -10.91 0.18 11.70
C PHE A 64 -12.43 0.24 11.51
N GLN A 65 -12.91 1.36 10.98
CA GLN A 65 -14.29 1.59 10.57
C GLN A 65 -14.26 2.25 9.21
N GLY A 66 -14.40 1.45 8.15
CA GLY A 66 -14.25 1.94 6.79
C GLY A 66 -14.27 0.81 5.79
N ARG A 67 -13.63 1.02 4.64
CA ARG A 67 -13.53 0.00 3.59
C ARG A 67 -12.17 0.00 2.91
N VAL A 68 -11.76 -1.17 2.44
CA VAL A 68 -10.63 -1.34 1.54
C VAL A 68 -11.18 -1.75 0.17
N PHE A 69 -10.69 -1.16 -0.91
CA PHE A 69 -11.23 -1.46 -2.24
C PHE A 69 -10.21 -1.26 -3.36
N VAL A 70 -10.43 -1.95 -4.47
CA VAL A 70 -9.66 -1.76 -5.70
C VAL A 70 -10.17 -0.52 -6.44
N VAL A 71 -9.24 0.37 -6.81
CA VAL A 71 -9.56 1.66 -7.45
C VAL A 71 -10.28 1.42 -8.78
N GLY A 72 -11.45 2.03 -8.94
CA GLY A 72 -12.29 1.87 -10.14
C GLY A 72 -13.19 0.62 -10.15
N HIS A 73 -12.96 -0.32 -9.24
CA HIS A 73 -13.68 -1.60 -9.17
C HIS A 73 -14.42 -1.83 -7.84
N SER A 74 -14.61 -0.80 -7.02
CA SER A 74 -15.22 -0.94 -5.67
C SER A 74 -16.65 -1.48 -5.66
N ASN A 75 -17.37 -1.37 -6.77
CA ASN A 75 -18.76 -1.83 -6.91
C ASN A 75 -18.85 -3.30 -7.35
N GLU A 76 -17.73 -3.91 -7.75
CA GLU A 76 -17.66 -5.31 -8.14
C GLU A 76 -17.59 -6.21 -6.91
N THR A 77 -18.22 -7.39 -6.99
CA THR A 77 -18.22 -8.36 -5.91
C THR A 77 -16.82 -8.92 -5.69
N GLY A 78 -16.35 -8.88 -4.44
CA GLY A 78 -15.00 -9.34 -4.08
C GLY A 78 -13.88 -8.33 -4.35
N CYS A 79 -14.18 -7.13 -4.87
CA CYS A 79 -13.19 -6.07 -5.08
C CYS A 79 -13.21 -4.99 -3.99
N SER A 80 -13.99 -5.21 -2.92
CA SER A 80 -13.98 -4.42 -1.71
C SER A 80 -14.16 -5.31 -0.47
N SER A 81 -13.54 -4.89 0.63
CA SER A 81 -13.65 -5.50 1.96
C SER A 81 -14.13 -4.46 2.96
N ARG A 82 -15.01 -4.88 3.87
CA ARG A 82 -15.57 -4.07 4.97
C ARG A 82 -15.37 -4.77 6.31
N ASP A 83 -14.20 -5.38 6.49
CA ASP A 83 -13.83 -6.03 7.74
C ASP A 83 -13.49 -4.97 8.79
N ILE A 84 -14.47 -4.64 9.64
CA ILE A 84 -14.40 -3.59 10.66
C ILE A 84 -14.25 -4.15 12.08
N GLY A 85 -13.92 -3.28 13.04
CA GLY A 85 -13.92 -3.60 14.47
C GLY A 85 -12.64 -4.28 14.98
N LYS A 86 -11.59 -4.33 14.16
CA LYS A 86 -10.23 -4.77 14.53
C LYS A 86 -9.23 -3.65 14.25
N LYS A 87 -8.05 -3.71 14.87
CA LYS A 87 -6.92 -2.82 14.53
C LYS A 87 -6.17 -3.24 13.26
N SER A 88 -6.82 -4.05 12.43
CA SER A 88 -6.33 -4.52 11.16
C SER A 88 -7.49 -4.80 10.22
N THR A 89 -7.22 -4.70 8.93
CA THR A 89 -8.17 -5.04 7.86
C THR A 89 -7.39 -5.58 6.67
N SER A 90 -8.02 -6.42 5.85
CA SER A 90 -7.38 -7.00 4.68
C SER A 90 -8.32 -7.05 3.48
N ILE A 91 -7.73 -7.23 2.30
CA ILE A 91 -8.43 -7.50 1.07
C ILE A 91 -7.69 -8.59 0.31
N ILE A 92 -8.45 -9.53 -0.24
CA ILE A 92 -7.96 -10.58 -1.12
C ILE A 92 -8.47 -10.27 -2.53
N VAL A 93 -7.55 -10.04 -3.46
CA VAL A 93 -7.88 -9.70 -4.85
C VAL A 93 -7.44 -10.84 -5.75
N LYS A 94 -8.41 -11.46 -6.43
CA LYS A 94 -8.14 -12.46 -7.47
C LYS A 94 -7.49 -11.80 -8.68
N LYS A 95 -6.47 -12.45 -9.25
CA LYS A 95 -5.70 -11.91 -10.38
C LYS A 95 -6.51 -11.75 -11.67
N ASP A 96 -7.58 -12.52 -11.82
CA ASP A 96 -8.41 -12.52 -13.03
C ASP A 96 -9.53 -11.46 -12.99
N ASN A 97 -9.72 -10.76 -11.87
CA ASN A 97 -10.83 -9.82 -11.63
C ASN A 97 -10.33 -8.44 -11.14
N CYS A 98 -11.26 -7.54 -10.83
CA CYS A 98 -11.02 -6.24 -10.18
C CYS A 98 -10.07 -5.29 -10.94
N GLY A 99 -9.93 -5.45 -12.26
CA GLY A 99 -9.04 -4.60 -13.05
C GLY A 99 -7.54 -4.81 -12.77
N VAL A 100 -7.16 -6.00 -12.29
CA VAL A 100 -5.77 -6.39 -12.16
C VAL A 100 -5.12 -6.41 -13.56
N VAL A 101 -3.97 -5.75 -13.70
CA VAL A 101 -3.27 -5.62 -14.98
C VAL A 101 -2.03 -6.50 -15.00
N THR A 102 -2.00 -7.48 -15.90
CA THR A 102 -0.84 -8.37 -16.09
C THR A 102 -0.01 -7.93 -17.30
N ILE A 103 1.27 -7.66 -17.07
CA ILE A 103 2.24 -7.22 -18.09
C ILE A 103 3.36 -8.26 -18.17
N ARG A 104 3.62 -8.81 -19.36
CA ARG A 104 4.76 -9.72 -19.57
C ARG A 104 6.07 -8.94 -19.65
N SER A 105 7.09 -9.46 -18.97
CA SER A 105 8.47 -8.96 -19.01
C SER A 105 9.33 -9.95 -19.78
N GLN A 106 10.17 -9.43 -20.67
CA GLN A 106 11.14 -10.24 -21.44
C GLN A 106 12.51 -10.29 -20.75
N ASN A 107 12.82 -9.33 -19.87
CA ASN A 107 14.11 -9.25 -19.20
C ASN A 107 13.97 -8.62 -17.79
N PRO A 108 13.97 -9.42 -16.70
CA PRO A 108 13.98 -10.88 -16.68
C PRO A 108 12.66 -11.48 -17.21
N PRO A 109 12.67 -12.71 -17.77
CA PRO A 109 11.47 -13.37 -18.26
C PRO A 109 10.51 -13.62 -17.10
N GLY A 110 9.28 -13.18 -17.26
CA GLY A 110 8.25 -13.29 -16.24
C GLY A 110 7.04 -12.41 -16.53
N LEU A 111 6.24 -12.17 -15.51
CA LEU A 111 5.04 -11.33 -15.59
C LEU A 111 4.89 -10.48 -14.34
N PHE A 112 4.57 -9.20 -14.54
CA PHE A 112 4.19 -8.25 -13.51
C PHE A 112 2.66 -8.23 -13.40
N VAL A 113 2.14 -8.43 -12.20
CA VAL A 113 0.72 -8.30 -11.89
C VAL A 113 0.55 -7.04 -11.05
N ASN A 114 -0.17 -6.05 -11.59
CA ASN A 114 -0.35 -4.74 -10.99
C ASN A 114 -1.78 -4.51 -10.53
N VAL A 115 -1.95 -3.96 -9.34
CA VAL A 115 -3.26 -3.61 -8.78
C VAL A 115 -3.18 -2.33 -7.96
N LYS A 116 -4.24 -1.52 -8.03
CA LYS A 116 -4.34 -0.26 -7.28
C LYS A 116 -5.38 -0.38 -6.19
N ILE A 117 -4.97 -0.33 -4.94
CA ILE A 117 -5.83 -0.57 -3.77
C ILE A 117 -5.86 0.68 -2.90
N MET A 118 -7.02 1.00 -2.35
CA MET A 118 -7.21 2.12 -1.44
C MET A 118 -7.80 1.64 -0.11
N ILE A 119 -7.19 2.08 0.99
CA ILE A 119 -7.77 1.97 2.34
C ILE A 119 -8.45 3.29 2.67
N SER A 120 -9.73 3.22 3.04
CA SER A 120 -10.53 4.36 3.47
C SER A 120 -11.06 4.17 4.88
N PHE A 121 -10.94 5.22 5.69
CA PHE A 121 -11.45 5.26 7.07
C PHE A 121 -12.91 5.72 7.16
N HIS A 122 -13.62 5.67 6.03
CA HIS A 122 -15.06 5.90 5.96
C HIS A 122 -15.68 4.89 4.98
N GLU A 123 -16.94 4.50 5.22
CA GLU A 123 -17.60 3.46 4.44
C GLU A 123 -17.94 3.90 3.00
N GLU A 124 -18.35 5.15 2.80
CA GLU A 124 -18.83 5.64 1.50
C GLU A 124 -17.88 6.62 0.78
N PHE A 125 -17.18 7.49 1.51
CA PHE A 125 -16.45 8.62 0.93
C PHE A 125 -14.95 8.53 1.18
N ILE A 126 -14.17 9.10 0.25
CA ILE A 126 -12.73 9.24 0.42
C ILE A 126 -12.43 10.47 1.28
N THR A 127 -11.56 10.31 2.27
CA THR A 127 -11.16 11.36 3.20
C THR A 127 -9.67 11.69 3.09
N LYS A 128 -9.23 12.75 3.78
CA LYS A 128 -7.83 13.21 3.75
C LYS A 128 -6.83 12.19 4.31
N ILE A 129 -7.26 11.31 5.20
CA ILE A 129 -6.41 10.32 5.87
C ILE A 129 -6.30 9.00 5.12
N ASP A 130 -7.07 8.83 4.05
CA ASP A 130 -7.08 7.64 3.22
C ASP A 130 -5.79 7.52 2.41
N ARG A 131 -5.39 6.28 2.09
CA ARG A 131 -4.14 6.00 1.36
C ARG A 131 -4.38 5.06 0.19
N GLY A 132 -3.76 5.39 -0.94
CA GLY A 132 -3.72 4.54 -2.13
C GLY A 132 -2.37 3.85 -2.29
N TYR A 133 -2.41 2.61 -2.75
CA TYR A 133 -1.26 1.75 -2.99
C TYR A 133 -1.29 1.25 -4.43
N GLU A 134 -0.14 1.33 -5.11
CA GLU A 134 0.09 0.65 -6.38
C GLU A 134 1.03 -0.52 -6.11
N ILE A 135 0.47 -1.73 -6.20
CA ILE A 135 1.14 -2.98 -5.85
C ILE A 135 1.54 -3.67 -7.15
N SER A 136 2.79 -4.12 -7.23
CA SER A 136 3.35 -4.83 -8.37
C SER A 136 4.02 -6.13 -7.91
N CYS A 137 3.40 -7.27 -8.23
CA CYS A 137 3.95 -8.60 -7.96
C CYS A 137 4.67 -9.11 -9.22
N PHE A 138 5.95 -9.45 -9.12
CA PHE A 138 6.68 -10.07 -10.22
C PHE A 138 6.72 -11.60 -10.06
N TYR A 139 6.24 -12.32 -11.06
CA TYR A 139 6.36 -13.78 -11.13
C TYR A 139 7.37 -14.13 -12.20
N MET A 140 8.50 -14.69 -11.78
CA MET A 140 9.56 -15.13 -12.67
C MET A 140 9.14 -16.42 -13.40
N GLU A 141 9.33 -16.44 -14.71
CA GLU A 141 9.14 -17.65 -15.50
C GLU A 141 10.36 -18.56 -15.29
N ALA A 142 10.20 -19.59 -14.47
CA ALA A 142 11.25 -20.58 -14.29
C ALA A 142 11.32 -21.47 -15.53
N ALA A 143 12.50 -21.61 -16.13
CA ALA A 143 12.80 -22.67 -17.09
C ALA A 143 12.80 -24.01 -16.35
N LYS A 144 11.62 -24.57 -16.08
CA LYS A 144 11.51 -25.94 -15.57
C LYS A 144 11.83 -26.90 -16.70
N THR A 145 13.06 -27.44 -16.72
CA THR A 145 13.30 -28.74 -17.35
C THR A 145 12.50 -29.77 -16.57
N VAL A 146 11.34 -30.18 -17.10
CA VAL A 146 10.51 -31.23 -16.53
C VAL A 146 11.25 -32.56 -16.70
N THR A 147 12.08 -32.92 -15.73
CA THR A 147 12.59 -34.29 -15.61
C THR A 147 11.46 -35.13 -15.02
N PHE A 148 10.75 -35.85 -15.88
CA PHE A 148 9.82 -36.90 -15.46
C PHE A 148 10.55 -37.93 -14.59
N PRO A 149 10.04 -38.32 -13.41
CA PRO A 149 10.55 -39.46 -12.68
C PRO A 149 10.00 -40.74 -13.31
N ILE A 150 10.43 -41.08 -14.52
CA ILE A 150 10.39 -42.48 -14.95
C ILE A 150 11.58 -43.16 -14.27
N SER A 151 11.26 -43.91 -13.22
CA SER A 151 12.19 -44.83 -12.57
C SER A 151 12.47 -45.98 -13.54
N VAL A 152 13.58 -45.87 -14.26
CA VAL A 152 14.28 -47.04 -14.79
C VAL A 152 15.61 -47.00 -14.08
N GLU A 153 15.93 -48.00 -13.25
CA GLU A 153 17.26 -48.10 -12.62
C GLU A 153 18.33 -48.20 -13.71
N PRO A 154 19.31 -47.26 -13.78
CA PRO A 154 20.59 -47.56 -14.36
C PRO A 154 21.64 -47.43 -13.26
N ASN A 155 22.72 -48.19 -13.38
CA ASN A 155 23.79 -48.24 -12.39
C ASN A 155 24.26 -46.87 -11.89
N THR A 156 24.56 -46.86 -10.60
CA THR A 156 24.98 -45.74 -9.76
C THR A 156 26.11 -44.89 -10.33
N LEU A 157 25.94 -43.57 -10.24
CA LEU A 157 27.02 -42.59 -10.15
C LEU A 157 26.74 -41.69 -8.95
N GLN A 158 27.76 -41.39 -8.16
CA GLN A 158 27.64 -40.52 -6.99
C GLN A 158 27.17 -39.14 -7.42
N PRO A 159 26.14 -38.55 -6.79
CA PRO A 159 25.72 -37.20 -7.09
C PRO A 159 26.82 -36.22 -6.67
N PHE A 160 27.46 -35.57 -7.63
CA PHE A 160 28.29 -34.40 -7.41
C PHE A 160 27.38 -33.17 -7.53
N THR A 161 27.13 -32.51 -6.41
CA THR A 161 26.37 -31.25 -6.38
C THR A 161 27.37 -30.11 -6.26
N GLU A 162 27.70 -29.50 -7.40
CA GLU A 162 28.45 -28.25 -7.42
C GLU A 162 27.44 -27.09 -7.37
N PHE A 163 27.46 -26.34 -6.29
CA PHE A 163 26.70 -25.11 -6.19
C PHE A 163 27.50 -24.03 -6.92
N ALA A 164 27.06 -23.65 -8.12
CA ALA A 164 27.60 -22.49 -8.79
C ALA A 164 27.20 -21.22 -8.00
N GLU A 165 28.19 -20.51 -7.46
CA GLU A 165 27.94 -19.24 -6.77
C GLU A 165 27.42 -18.19 -7.75
N MET A 166 26.45 -17.38 -7.29
CA MET A 166 25.88 -16.30 -8.08
C MET A 166 26.96 -15.24 -8.37
N PRO A 167 27.12 -14.80 -9.64
CA PRO A 167 28.16 -13.84 -9.99
C PRO A 167 27.90 -12.49 -9.31
N ARG A 168 28.96 -11.85 -8.84
CA ARG A 168 28.91 -10.50 -8.26
C ARG A 168 29.19 -9.47 -9.35
N CYS A 169 28.20 -8.68 -9.73
CA CYS A 169 28.39 -7.55 -10.62
C CYS A 169 29.18 -6.43 -9.89
N ARG A 170 30.05 -5.73 -10.61
CA ARG A 170 30.87 -4.65 -10.03
C ARG A 170 30.87 -3.46 -10.97
N TYR A 171 30.38 -2.35 -10.45
CA TYR A 171 30.48 -1.06 -11.12
C TYR A 171 31.88 -0.45 -10.94
N GLU A 172 32.51 -0.06 -12.05
CA GLU A 172 33.80 0.61 -12.09
C GLU A 172 33.77 1.80 -13.04
N VAL A 173 34.52 2.85 -12.68
CA VAL A 173 34.73 4.02 -13.52
C VAL A 173 36.16 3.99 -14.00
N VAL A 174 36.35 3.94 -15.32
CA VAL A 174 37.66 3.77 -15.96
C VAL A 174 37.99 4.95 -16.87
N ASP A 175 39.28 5.22 -17.06
CA ASP A 175 39.73 6.16 -18.09
C ASP A 175 39.49 5.52 -19.48
N PRO A 176 38.87 6.23 -20.44
CA PRO A 176 38.62 5.69 -21.77
C PRO A 176 39.88 5.35 -22.57
N THR A 177 41.04 5.93 -22.21
CA THR A 177 42.31 5.76 -22.93
C THR A 177 43.12 4.61 -22.37
N THR A 178 43.26 4.54 -21.03
CA THR A 178 44.06 3.50 -20.37
C THR A 178 43.23 2.26 -20.00
N GLN A 179 41.90 2.36 -19.95
CA GLN A 179 40.97 1.32 -19.51
C GLN A 179 41.20 0.84 -18.07
N GLU A 180 41.88 1.66 -17.25
CA GLU A 180 42.15 1.35 -15.85
C GLU A 180 41.16 2.08 -14.92
N PRO A 181 40.82 1.50 -13.74
CA PRO A 181 39.97 2.13 -12.76
C PRO A 181 40.60 3.41 -12.21
N VAL A 182 39.83 4.50 -12.16
CA VAL A 182 40.32 5.79 -11.67
C VAL A 182 39.54 6.24 -10.45
N SER A 183 40.24 6.58 -9.38
CA SER A 183 39.67 7.09 -8.13
C SER A 183 39.75 8.61 -7.98
N VAL A 184 40.70 9.26 -8.65
CA VAL A 184 40.93 10.71 -8.58
C VAL A 184 41.07 11.27 -9.98
N VAL A 185 40.23 12.25 -10.33
CA VAL A 185 40.21 12.89 -11.65
C VAL A 185 40.09 14.40 -11.52
N SER A 186 40.52 15.12 -12.57
CA SER A 186 40.31 16.56 -12.67
C SER A 186 38.98 16.87 -13.34
N VAL A 187 38.41 18.03 -12.99
CA VAL A 187 37.15 18.51 -13.57
C VAL A 187 37.32 18.72 -15.07
N GLY A 188 36.48 18.07 -15.87
CA GLY A 188 36.52 18.11 -17.34
C GLY A 188 37.01 16.83 -18.01
N ASN A 189 37.54 15.87 -17.25
CA ASN A 189 37.96 14.56 -17.79
C ASN A 189 36.74 13.73 -18.20
N LYS A 190 36.82 13.05 -19.35
CA LYS A 190 35.82 12.08 -19.80
C LYS A 190 36.12 10.73 -19.16
N LEU A 191 35.10 10.08 -18.60
CA LEU A 191 35.21 8.78 -17.93
C LEU A 191 34.22 7.78 -18.53
N LEU A 192 34.57 6.50 -18.48
CA LEU A 192 33.76 5.40 -18.98
C LEU A 192 33.20 4.60 -17.79
N HIS A 193 31.90 4.33 -17.83
CA HIS A 193 31.20 3.58 -16.78
C HIS A 193 31.08 2.12 -17.22
N LYS A 194 31.57 1.19 -16.41
CA LYS A 194 31.54 -0.25 -16.65
C LYS A 194 30.75 -0.92 -15.53
N TRP A 195 29.92 -1.90 -15.88
CA TRP A 195 29.04 -2.66 -14.98
C TRP A 195 29.43 -4.14 -14.94
#